data_AF-A0A6V7WNA1-F1
#
_entry.id   AF-A0A6V7WNA1-F1
#
_cell.length_a   1.000
_cell.length_b   1.000
_cell.length_c   1.000
_cell.angle_alpha   90.00
_cell.angle_beta   90.00
_cell.angle_gamma   90.00
#
_symmetry.space_group_name_H-M   'P 1'
#
loop_
_entity.id
_entity.type
_entity.pdbx_description
1 polymer ?
#
loop_
_entity_poly.entity_id
_entity_poly.type
_entity_poly.pdbx_seq_one_letter_code
_entity_poly.pdbx_strand_id
1 'polypeptide(L)'
;MPDRPLTPYMRYSKKSGQKYEAENPDSPLWDLGRIIGQLWNNLPPAEKLVYQQEYEVEKSKYEEAVKNYNATYAQYMASKSRVKGSQQDKVGSGGVNSNRKLMPEANVLSGVFIQPVDDEDPLEMAGKRMAAIRYDRNNRLMAELFST
;
A
#
# COMPACT_ATOMS: atom_id res chain seq x y z
N MET A 1 -5.15 -7.42 -0.87
CA MET A 1 -4.19 -7.31 -1.99
C MET A 1 -3.55 -8.68 -2.20
N PRO A 2 -3.40 -9.16 -3.44
CA PRO A 2 -2.74 -10.45 -3.71
C PRO A 2 -1.29 -10.48 -3.22
N ASP A 3 -0.78 -11.67 -2.89
CA ASP A 3 0.59 -11.91 -2.45
C ASP A 3 1.56 -12.14 -3.61
N ARG A 4 2.76 -11.55 -3.53
CA ARG A 4 3.76 -11.66 -4.60
C ARG A 4 4.30 -13.09 -4.71
N PRO A 5 4.46 -13.64 -5.93
CA PRO A 5 5.01 -14.97 -6.11
C PRO A 5 6.49 -15.02 -5.71
N LEU A 6 6.93 -16.18 -5.21
CA LEU A 6 8.32 -16.39 -4.83
C LEU A 6 9.21 -16.46 -6.07
N THR A 7 10.33 -15.72 -6.04
CA THR A 7 11.36 -15.77 -7.08
C THR A 7 11.95 -17.19 -7.21
N PRO A 8 12.52 -17.55 -8.38
CA PRO A 8 13.07 -18.89 -8.62
C PRO A 8 14.07 -19.33 -7.54
N TYR A 9 14.99 -18.44 -7.17
CA TYR A 9 15.96 -18.70 -6.10
C TYR A 9 15.28 -18.90 -4.74
N MET A 10 14.31 -18.06 -4.37
CA MET A 10 13.62 -18.18 -3.08
C MET A 10 12.81 -19.47 -2.99
N ARG A 11 12.20 -19.89 -4.10
CA ARG A 11 11.50 -21.18 -4.23
C ARG A 11 12.46 -22.35 -4.05
N TYR A 12 13.59 -22.31 -4.75
CA TYR A 12 14.64 -23.31 -4.61
C TYR A 12 15.19 -23.36 -3.17
N SER A 13 15.47 -22.21 -2.57
CA SER A 13 15.98 -22.09 -1.21
C SER A 13 15.01 -22.67 -0.18
N LYS A 14 13.72 -22.38 -0.30
CA LYS A 14 12.70 -22.95 0.59
C LYS A 14 12.63 -24.48 0.47
N LYS A 15 12.60 -25.01 -0.77
CA LYS A 15 12.52 -26.47 -1.02
C LYS A 15 13.78 -27.20 -0.56
N SER A 16 14.95 -26.64 -0.83
CA SER A 16 16.24 -27.25 -0.49
C SER A 16 16.53 -27.09 1.00
N GLY A 17 16.25 -25.92 1.57
CA GLY A 17 16.40 -25.64 2.99
C GLY A 17 15.58 -26.58 3.86
N GLN A 18 14.32 -26.86 3.50
CA GLN A 18 13.51 -27.85 4.22
C GLN A 18 14.11 -29.26 4.20
N LYS A 19 14.73 -29.67 3.08
CA LYS A 19 15.42 -30.96 3.00
C LYS A 19 16.63 -31.01 3.91
N TYR A 20 17.46 -29.97 3.86
CA TYR A 20 18.68 -29.92 4.66
C TYR A 20 18.41 -29.74 6.16
N GLU A 21 17.38 -29.00 6.54
CA GLU A 21 16.92 -28.87 7.94
C GLU A 21 16.41 -30.22 8.46
N ALA A 22 15.71 -31.00 7.63
CA ALA A 22 15.28 -32.35 7.98
C ALA A 22 16.46 -33.34 8.10
N GLU A 23 17.48 -33.20 7.27
CA GLU A 23 18.68 -34.05 7.31
C GLU A 23 19.67 -33.63 8.42
N ASN A 24 19.70 -32.35 8.79
CA ASN A 24 20.64 -31.78 9.75
C ASN A 24 19.94 -30.77 10.68
N PRO A 25 19.09 -31.24 11.62
CA PRO A 25 18.32 -30.38 12.51
C PRO A 25 19.18 -29.54 13.46
N ASP A 26 20.42 -29.96 13.74
CA ASP A 26 21.36 -29.27 14.62
C ASP A 26 22.32 -28.30 13.88
N SER A 27 22.21 -28.21 12.55
CA SER A 27 23.07 -27.31 11.76
C SER A 27 22.59 -25.86 11.86
N PRO A 28 23.50 -24.89 12.01
CA PRO A 28 23.10 -23.51 12.16
C PRO A 28 22.60 -22.93 10.82
N LEU A 29 21.51 -22.17 10.88
CA LEU A 29 20.80 -21.63 9.71
C LEU A 29 21.70 -20.83 8.73
N TRP A 30 22.76 -20.20 9.24
CA TRP A 30 23.70 -19.41 8.43
C TRP A 30 24.59 -20.29 7.53
N ASP A 31 24.97 -21.49 7.97
CA ASP A 31 25.70 -22.46 7.14
C ASP A 31 24.80 -23.00 6.03
N LEU A 32 23.53 -23.25 6.37
CA LEU A 32 22.55 -23.73 5.42
C LEU A 32 22.32 -22.73 4.27
N GLY A 33 22.18 -21.44 4.60
CA GLY A 33 22.03 -20.40 3.58
C GLY A 33 23.22 -20.34 2.60
N ARG A 34 24.44 -20.51 3.10
CA ARG A 34 25.65 -20.53 2.27
C ARG A 34 25.66 -21.73 1.32
N ILE A 35 25.31 -22.92 1.81
CA ILE A 35 25.28 -24.15 1.01
C ILE A 35 24.21 -24.08 -0.09
N ILE A 36 23.00 -23.62 0.25
CA ILE A 36 21.90 -23.44 -0.71
C ILE A 36 22.29 -22.47 -1.83
N GLY A 37 22.94 -21.35 -1.49
CA GLY A 37 23.42 -20.38 -2.48
C GLY A 37 24.43 -21.00 -3.46
N GLN A 38 25.35 -21.82 -2.96
CA GLN A 38 26.31 -22.55 -3.80
C GLN A 38 25.62 -23.57 -4.71
N LEU A 39 24.68 -24.35 -4.17
CA LEU A 39 23.93 -25.32 -4.95
C LEU A 39 23.09 -24.66 -6.05
N TRP A 40 22.44 -23.53 -5.75
CA TRP A 40 21.72 -22.77 -6.76
C TRP A 40 22.66 -22.29 -7.87
N ASN A 41 23.84 -21.78 -7.55
CA ASN A 41 24.80 -21.33 -8.55
C ASN A 41 25.27 -22.49 -9.44
N ASN A 42 25.52 -23.65 -8.85
CA ASN A 42 25.96 -24.86 -9.55
C ASN A 42 24.82 -25.62 -10.26
N LEU A 43 23.56 -25.24 -10.05
CA LEU A 43 22.41 -25.93 -10.63
C LEU A 43 22.42 -25.83 -12.17
N PRO A 44 22.14 -26.92 -12.91
CA PRO A 44 22.08 -26.90 -14.36
C PRO A 44 21.09 -25.84 -14.87
N PRO A 45 21.35 -25.20 -16.02
CA PRO A 45 20.45 -24.21 -16.58
C PRO A 45 19.06 -24.77 -16.88
N ALA A 46 18.98 -26.06 -17.25
CA ALA A 46 17.70 -26.75 -17.47
C ALA A 46 16.84 -26.81 -16.20
N GLU A 47 17.43 -27.08 -15.04
CA GLU A 47 16.71 -27.12 -13.77
C GLU A 47 16.32 -25.71 -13.30
N LYS A 48 17.23 -24.74 -13.46
CA LYS A 48 16.92 -23.32 -13.20
C LYS A 48 15.73 -22.85 -14.05
N LEU A 49 15.65 -23.30 -15.30
CA LEU A 49 14.56 -22.96 -16.21
C LEU A 49 13.20 -23.46 -15.72
N VAL A 50 13.13 -24.64 -15.10
CA VAL A 50 11.88 -25.14 -14.49
C VAL A 50 11.38 -24.17 -13.42
N TYR A 51 12.28 -23.75 -12.50
CA TYR A 51 11.93 -22.78 -11.47
C TYR A 51 11.56 -21.40 -12.04
N GLN A 52 12.17 -21.02 -13.16
CA GLN A 52 11.85 -19.78 -13.87
C GLN A 52 10.46 -19.85 -14.53
N GLN A 53 10.13 -20.94 -15.20
CA GLN A 53 8.82 -21.15 -15.83
C GLN A 53 7.70 -21.18 -14.80
N GLU A 54 7.89 -21.90 -13.68
CA GLU A 54 6.93 -21.91 -12.57
C GLU A 54 6.69 -20.49 -12.03
N TYR A 55 7.76 -19.72 -11.85
CA TYR A 55 7.66 -18.33 -11.42
C TYR A 55 6.91 -17.46 -12.43
N GLU A 56 7.16 -17.61 -13.73
CA GLU A 56 6.48 -16.83 -14.77
C GLU A 56 4.97 -17.11 -14.81
N VAL A 57 4.57 -18.37 -14.64
CA VAL A 57 3.16 -18.77 -14.57
C VAL A 57 2.48 -18.19 -13.32
N GLU A 58 3.15 -18.20 -12.17
CA GLU A 58 2.57 -17.60 -10.96
C GLU A 58 2.56 -16.06 -11.03
N LYS A 59 3.56 -15.47 -11.68
CA LYS A 59 3.65 -14.04 -11.92
C LYS A 59 2.50 -13.53 -12.78
N SER A 60 2.16 -14.22 -13.87
CA SER A 60 1.01 -13.83 -14.69
C SER A 60 -0.30 -13.89 -13.90
N LYS A 61 -0.52 -14.96 -13.13
CA LYS A 61 -1.69 -15.10 -12.24
C LYS A 61 -1.75 -13.99 -11.18
N TYR A 62 -0.61 -13.63 -10.60
CA TYR A 62 -0.50 -12.53 -9.64
C TYR A 62 -0.89 -11.20 -10.28
N GLU A 63 -0.36 -10.89 -11.46
CA GLU A 63 -0.65 -9.67 -12.19
C GLU A 63 -2.16 -9.57 -12.52
N GLU A 64 -2.78 -10.66 -12.96
CA GLU A 64 -4.22 -10.75 -13.19
C GLU A 64 -5.03 -10.54 -11.90
N ALA A 65 -4.63 -11.20 -10.81
CA ALA A 65 -5.28 -11.06 -9.51
C ALA A 65 -5.20 -9.62 -8.98
N VAL A 66 -4.05 -8.95 -9.16
CA VAL A 66 -3.87 -7.54 -8.75
C VAL A 66 -4.76 -6.64 -9.58
N LYS A 67 -4.82 -6.85 -10.90
CA LYS A 67 -5.70 -6.08 -11.79
C LYS A 67 -7.16 -6.21 -11.37
N ASN A 68 -7.62 -7.44 -11.07
CA ASN A 68 -8.98 -7.69 -10.62
C ASN A 68 -9.24 -7.07 -9.24
N TYR A 69 -8.33 -7.25 -8.29
CA TYR A 69 -8.41 -6.62 -6.97
C TYR A 69 -8.56 -5.10 -7.09
N ASN A 70 -7.71 -4.44 -7.88
CA ASN A 70 -7.78 -2.99 -8.09
C ASN A 70 -9.10 -2.56 -8.74
N ALA A 71 -9.60 -3.30 -9.74
CA ALA A 71 -10.87 -2.99 -10.38
C ALA A 71 -12.06 -3.12 -9.44
N THR A 72 -12.14 -4.23 -8.69
CA THR A 72 -13.20 -4.44 -7.69
C THR A 72 -13.14 -3.41 -6.58
N TYR A 73 -11.93 -3.03 -6.17
CA TYR A 73 -11.70 -2.03 -5.15
C TYR A 73 -12.17 -0.63 -5.61
N ALA A 74 -11.84 -0.22 -6.83
CA ALA A 74 -12.32 1.02 -7.41
C ALA A 74 -13.86 1.06 -7.52
N GLN A 75 -14.51 -0.06 -7.88
CA GLN A 75 -15.97 -0.16 -7.91
C GLN A 75 -16.58 -0.04 -6.51
N TYR A 76 -15.99 -0.71 -5.51
CA TYR A 76 -16.41 -0.58 -4.12
C TYR A 76 -16.32 0.87 -3.65
N MET A 77 -15.21 1.56 -3.91
CA MET A 77 -15.02 2.97 -3.56
C MET A 77 -16.04 3.88 -4.26
N ALA A 78 -16.29 3.68 -5.56
CA ALA A 78 -17.30 4.42 -6.31
C ALA A 78 -18.74 4.19 -5.80
N SER A 79 -19.06 2.98 -5.34
CA SER A 79 -20.36 2.68 -4.74
C SER A 79 -20.52 3.31 -3.36
N LYS A 80 -19.45 3.29 -2.54
CA LYS A 80 -19.42 3.90 -1.21
C LYS A 80 -19.57 5.43 -1.27
N SER A 81 -18.93 6.09 -2.25
CA SER A 81 -19.06 7.55 -2.44
C SER A 81 -20.46 7.95 -2.90
N ARG A 82 -21.12 7.17 -3.77
CA ARG A 82 -22.51 7.39 -4.19
C ARG A 82 -23.50 7.28 -3.03
N VAL A 83 -23.35 6.27 -2.17
CA VAL A 83 -24.21 6.08 -1.00
C VAL A 83 -24.04 7.22 0.01
N LYS A 84 -22.80 7.71 0.21
CA LYS A 84 -22.51 8.85 1.08
C LYS A 84 -23.09 10.16 0.55
N GLY A 85 -23.11 10.37 -0.77
CA GLY A 85 -23.78 11.51 -1.40
C GLY A 85 -25.30 11.52 -1.21
N SER A 86 -25.95 10.36 -1.34
CA SER A 86 -27.41 10.23 -1.16
C SER A 86 -27.91 10.35 0.30
N GLN A 87 -27.03 10.31 1.30
CA GLN A 87 -27.38 10.62 2.69
C GLN A 87 -27.26 12.11 3.04
N GLN A 88 -26.56 12.92 2.23
CA GLN A 88 -26.43 14.36 2.49
C GLN A 88 -27.62 15.18 1.96
N ASP A 89 -28.37 14.66 0.99
CA ASP A 89 -29.50 15.38 0.36
C ASP A 89 -30.83 15.32 1.13
N LYS A 90 -30.87 14.78 2.36
CA LYS A 90 -32.11 14.68 3.16
C LYS A 90 -32.12 15.44 4.49
N VAL A 91 -31.14 16.31 4.75
CA VAL A 91 -31.19 17.23 5.91
C VAL A 91 -30.84 18.64 5.44
N GLY A 92 -31.87 19.47 5.19
CA GLY A 92 -31.70 20.93 5.23
C GLY A 92 -32.24 21.76 4.07
N SER A 93 -33.41 21.45 3.51
CA SER A 93 -34.19 22.49 2.79
C SER A 93 -34.87 23.39 3.82
N GLY A 94 -34.24 24.50 4.20
CA GLY A 94 -34.80 25.48 5.12
C GLY A 94 -34.01 26.79 5.22
N GLY A 95 -34.35 27.74 4.35
CA GLY A 95 -34.37 29.21 4.55
C GLY A 95 -33.25 29.93 5.33
N VAL A 96 -32.51 30.77 4.59
CA VAL A 96 -32.25 32.22 4.85
C VAL A 96 -31.91 32.66 6.29
N ASN A 97 -30.67 33.09 6.56
CA ASN A 97 -30.33 34.52 6.78
C ASN A 97 -28.85 34.80 7.10
N SER A 98 -28.43 35.99 6.70
CA SER A 98 -27.13 36.64 6.82
C SER A 98 -26.63 36.90 8.24
N ASN A 99 -25.31 37.08 8.35
CA ASN A 99 -24.54 37.78 9.39
C ASN A 99 -24.48 37.18 10.81
N ARG A 100 -23.27 36.73 11.18
CA ARG A 100 -22.64 37.23 12.42
C ARG A 100 -21.11 37.14 12.40
N LYS A 101 -20.53 38.34 12.56
CA LYS A 101 -19.14 38.66 12.84
C LYS A 101 -18.66 38.04 14.16
N LEU A 102 -17.33 37.90 14.19
CA LEU A 102 -16.38 37.95 15.31
C LEU A 102 -16.35 36.79 16.31
N MET A 103 -15.13 36.24 16.42
CA MET A 103 -14.67 35.40 17.52
C MET A 103 -14.72 36.13 18.87
N PRO A 104 -14.77 35.37 19.96
CA PRO A 104 -13.90 35.65 21.09
C PRO A 104 -12.98 34.46 21.38
N GLU A 105 -11.72 34.82 21.54
CA GLU A 105 -10.60 34.01 21.98
C GLU A 105 -10.80 33.53 23.43
N ALA A 106 -10.62 32.23 23.68
CA ALA A 106 -10.24 31.70 24.99
C ALA A 106 -9.72 30.25 24.85
N ASN A 107 -8.40 30.16 24.69
CA ASN A 107 -7.53 29.16 25.30
C ASN A 107 -8.00 27.68 25.32
N VAL A 108 -7.70 26.94 24.23
CA VAL A 108 -7.38 25.51 24.32
C VAL A 108 -5.98 25.29 23.75
N LEU A 109 -5.01 25.59 24.62
CA LEU A 109 -3.62 25.21 24.52
C LEU A 109 -3.50 23.71 24.14
N SER A 110 -2.67 23.40 23.12
CA SER A 110 -2.16 22.05 22.74
C SER A 110 -2.92 21.16 21.74
N GLY A 111 -3.87 21.69 20.96
CA GLY A 111 -4.53 20.90 19.91
C GLY A 111 -3.90 21.09 18.53
N VAL A 112 -2.92 20.26 18.13
CA VAL A 112 -2.67 20.04 16.69
C VAL A 112 -3.96 19.47 16.11
N PHE A 113 -4.73 20.27 15.39
CA PHE A 113 -5.91 19.79 14.69
C PHE A 113 -5.45 19.01 13.46
N ILE A 114 -5.03 17.76 13.68
CA ILE A 114 -4.81 16.78 12.61
C ILE A 114 -6.19 16.57 11.98
N GLN A 115 -6.41 17.16 10.81
CA GLN A 115 -7.55 16.77 9.99
C GLN A 115 -7.51 15.24 9.81
N PRO A 116 -8.63 14.53 9.98
CA PRO A 116 -8.68 13.11 9.65
C PRO A 116 -8.14 12.94 8.24
N VAL A 117 -7.18 12.04 8.09
CA VAL A 117 -6.75 11.56 6.77
C VAL A 117 -8.03 11.05 6.13
N ASP A 118 -8.55 11.76 5.12
CA ASP A 118 -9.56 11.18 4.25
C ASP A 118 -8.97 9.86 3.77
N ASP A 119 -9.67 8.75 4.07
CA ASP A 119 -9.33 7.38 3.67
C ASP A 119 -9.43 7.21 2.14
N GLU A 120 -8.79 8.10 1.39
CA GLU A 120 -8.54 7.99 -0.04
C GLU A 120 -7.26 7.16 -0.20
N ASP A 121 -7.39 6.02 -0.87
CA ASP A 121 -6.40 4.96 -0.87
C ASP A 121 -4.95 5.41 -1.06
N PRO A 122 -4.04 4.98 -0.18
CA PRO A 122 -2.60 5.16 -0.37
C PRO A 122 -2.06 4.58 -1.70
N LEU A 123 -2.84 3.72 -2.38
CA LEU A 123 -2.50 3.15 -3.68
C LEU A 123 -2.83 4.07 -4.87
N GLU A 124 -3.83 4.95 -4.76
CA GLU A 124 -4.32 5.74 -5.92
C GLU A 124 -3.56 7.05 -6.09
N MET A 125 -3.01 7.62 -5.01
CA MET A 125 -2.18 8.81 -5.11
C MET A 125 -0.71 8.43 -5.28
N ALA A 126 -0.35 8.02 -6.50
CA ALA A 126 1.03 7.81 -6.94
C ALA A 126 1.94 8.87 -6.28
N GLY A 127 2.91 8.45 -5.44
CA GLY A 127 3.51 9.30 -4.39
C GLY A 127 4.00 10.69 -4.80
N LYS A 128 4.25 10.91 -6.10
CA LYS A 128 4.53 12.22 -6.70
C LYS A 128 3.34 13.20 -6.63
N ARG A 129 2.11 12.74 -6.85
CA ARG A 129 0.88 13.56 -6.76
C ARG A 129 0.55 13.92 -5.30
N MET A 130 0.74 12.97 -4.38
CA MET A 130 0.55 13.22 -2.94
C MET A 130 1.60 14.20 -2.40
N ALA A 131 2.86 14.06 -2.84
CA ALA A 131 3.90 15.03 -2.51
C ALA A 131 3.57 16.43 -3.03
N ALA A 132 3.04 16.56 -4.26
CA ALA A 132 2.64 17.84 -4.83
C ALA A 132 1.47 18.49 -4.07
N ILE A 133 0.42 17.73 -3.74
CA ILE A 133 -0.73 18.24 -2.98
C ILE A 133 -0.33 18.70 -1.58
N ARG A 134 0.51 17.91 -0.89
CA ARG A 134 1.04 18.31 0.42
C ARG A 134 1.95 19.53 0.34
N TYR A 135 2.76 19.63 -0.71
CA TYR A 135 3.62 20.78 -0.94
C TYR A 135 2.81 22.05 -1.14
N ASP A 136 1.80 22.04 -2.03
CA ASP A 136 0.94 23.20 -2.29
C ASP A 136 0.19 23.64 -1.02
N ARG A 137 -0.34 22.67 -0.27
CA ARG A 137 -0.99 22.94 1.02
C ARG A 137 -0.04 23.57 2.03
N ASN A 138 1.17 23.00 2.19
CA ASN A 138 2.16 23.53 3.12
C ASN A 138 2.62 24.93 2.70
N ASN A 139 2.88 25.16 1.41
CA ASN A 139 3.26 26.47 0.91
C ASN A 139 2.17 27.53 1.14
N ARG A 140 0.90 27.16 0.94
CA ARG A 140 -0.22 28.05 1.24
C ARG A 140 -0.31 28.39 2.73
N LEU A 141 -0.17 27.38 3.60
CA LEU A 141 -0.17 27.59 5.05
C LEU A 141 1.01 28.45 5.50
N MET A 142 2.20 28.25 4.91
CA MET A 142 3.36 29.09 5.17
C MET A 142 3.12 30.52 4.70
N ALA A 143 2.53 30.72 3.52
CA ALA A 143 2.16 32.06 3.07
C ALA A 143 1.18 32.72 4.04
N GLU A 144 0.17 32.00 4.54
CA GLU A 144 -0.77 32.52 5.55
C GLU A 144 -0.08 32.84 6.90
N LEU A 145 0.92 32.06 7.32
CA LEU A 145 1.70 32.30 8.54
C LEU A 145 2.64 33.51 8.45
N PHE A 146 3.17 33.81 7.26
CA PHE A 146 4.12 34.91 7.03
C PHE A 146 3.49 36.12 6.32
N SER A 147 2.16 36.16 6.15
CA SER A 147 1.42 37.25 5.49
C SER A 147 0.95 38.36 6.44
N THR A 148 1.61 38.53 7.60
CA THR A 148 1.46 39.70 8.49
C THR A 148 2.80 40.38 8.70
#